data_AF-A0A0N5BDZ3-F1
#
_entry.id   AF-A0A0N5BDZ3-F1
#
_cell.length_a   1.000
_cell.length_b   1.000
_cell.length_c   1.000
_cell.angle_alpha   90.00
_cell.angle_beta   90.00
_cell.angle_gamma   90.00
#
_symmetry.space_group_name_H-M   'P 1'
#
loop_
_entity.id
_entity.type
_entity.pdbx_description
1 polymer ?
#
loop_
_entity_poly.entity_id
_entity_poly.type
_entity_poly.pdbx_seq_one_letter_code
_entity_poly.pdbx_strand_id
1 'polypeptide(L)'
;MINGISRGLVRVRNRIASHNFPGLMWILEGFNLVDEQRLRDVGPDRCAAEWIVKCGGKIKFDKMPDIFEDYNCLIRGTSVLDPRDPNDNVKLVWIDATNASVTGYGCLHFKGLKNIEEVNFVHCNTLHDHGLEYMGLYVGDVLKKLELSDCPKITEYGLVHLSKFVALKELKLIKLNNVYHIEKVLNELEKSLPDCKIIHQ
;
A
#
# COMPACT_ATOMS: atom_id res chain seq x y z
N MET A 1 15.90 20.94 13.51
CA MET A 1 14.80 20.60 14.45
C MET A 1 13.59 19.89 13.80
N ILE A 2 13.40 19.93 12.48
CA ILE A 2 12.20 19.40 11.79
C ILE A 2 12.22 17.85 11.65
N ASN A 3 13.39 17.22 11.56
CA ASN A 3 13.54 15.76 11.43
C ASN A 3 13.02 14.95 12.64
N GLY A 4 12.94 15.57 13.83
CA GLY A 4 12.47 14.89 15.05
C GLY A 4 10.95 14.70 15.10
N ILE A 5 10.19 15.64 14.50
CA ILE A 5 8.73 15.68 14.60
C ILE A 5 8.09 14.62 13.68
N SER A 6 8.56 14.49 12.44
CA SER A 6 8.08 13.47 11.50
C SER A 6 8.37 12.05 12.01
N ARG A 7 9.59 11.80 12.51
CA ARG A 7 9.96 10.52 13.14
C ARG A 7 9.14 10.22 14.40
N GLY A 8 8.78 11.26 15.16
CA GLY A 8 7.90 11.15 16.33
C GLY A 8 6.49 10.68 15.97
N LEU A 9 5.89 11.27 14.93
CA LEU A 9 4.56 10.89 14.43
C LEU A 9 4.51 9.46 13.90
N VAL A 10 5.51 9.03 13.12
CA VAL A 10 5.62 7.62 12.66
C VAL A 10 5.70 6.68 13.86
N ARG A 11 6.52 7.00 14.88
CA ARG A 11 6.63 6.20 16.11
C ARG A 11 5.32 6.09 16.87
N VAL A 12 4.56 7.17 16.98
CA VAL A 12 3.24 7.17 17.64
C VAL A 12 2.28 6.26 16.87
N ARG A 13 2.20 6.39 15.54
CA ARG A 13 1.32 5.57 14.69
C ARG A 13 1.68 4.09 14.77
N ASN A 14 2.96 3.74 14.68
CA ASN A 14 3.42 2.36 14.81
C ASN A 14 3.11 1.77 16.20
N ARG A 15 3.21 2.58 17.27
CA ARG A 15 2.83 2.15 18.62
C ARG A 15 1.32 1.95 18.75
N ILE A 16 0.50 2.82 18.14
CA ILE A 16 -0.96 2.62 18.10
C ILE A 16 -1.28 1.32 17.36
N ALA A 17 -0.68 1.11 16.19
CA ALA A 17 -0.88 -0.07 15.36
C ALA A 17 -0.48 -1.38 16.09
N SER A 18 0.57 -1.35 16.92
CA SER A 18 1.08 -2.56 17.58
C SER A 18 0.21 -3.07 18.74
N HIS A 19 -0.65 -2.22 19.33
CA HIS A 19 -1.38 -2.61 20.54
C HIS A 19 -2.85 -3.01 20.30
N ASN A 20 -3.37 -2.83 19.07
CA ASN A 20 -4.74 -3.16 18.69
C ASN A 20 -5.81 -2.72 19.73
N PHE A 21 -5.58 -1.61 20.43
CA PHE A 21 -6.49 -1.13 21.47
C PHE A 21 -7.78 -0.58 20.84
N PRO A 22 -8.97 -1.05 21.28
CA PRO A 22 -10.25 -0.48 20.86
C PRO A 22 -10.27 1.04 21.09
N GLY A 23 -10.64 1.81 20.06
CA GLY A 23 -10.66 3.29 20.07
C GLY A 23 -9.43 3.95 19.44
N LEU A 24 -8.21 3.41 19.65
CA LEU A 24 -7.01 3.95 18.97
C LEU A 24 -6.96 3.55 17.49
N MET A 25 -7.66 2.48 17.10
CA MET A 25 -7.80 2.09 15.69
C MET A 25 -8.47 3.22 14.87
N TRP A 26 -9.50 3.88 15.40
CA TRP A 26 -10.17 4.98 14.68
C TRP A 26 -9.25 6.17 14.42
N ILE A 27 -8.33 6.46 15.36
CA ILE A 27 -7.29 7.46 15.19
C ILE A 27 -6.33 7.04 14.07
N LEU A 28 -5.90 5.77 14.07
CA LEU A 28 -5.03 5.25 13.02
C LEU A 28 -5.70 5.24 11.64
N GLU A 29 -6.99 4.95 11.57
CA GLU A 29 -7.77 5.04 10.34
C GLU A 29 -7.86 6.49 9.85
N GLY A 30 -8.15 7.45 10.74
CA GLY A 30 -8.17 8.87 10.39
C GLY A 30 -6.85 9.34 9.77
N PHE A 31 -5.75 8.78 10.25
CA PHE A 31 -4.41 8.99 9.71
C PHE A 31 -4.19 8.38 8.32
N ASN A 32 -4.92 7.33 7.95
CA ASN A 32 -4.84 6.64 6.66
C ASN A 32 -5.90 7.12 5.65
N LEU A 33 -6.81 8.01 6.05
CA LEU A 33 -7.82 8.56 5.14
C LEU A 33 -7.18 9.39 4.01
N VAL A 34 -7.83 9.35 2.85
CA VAL A 34 -7.48 10.20 1.71
C VAL A 34 -7.81 11.64 2.05
N ASP A 35 -6.81 12.52 1.97
CA ASP A 35 -7.03 13.96 2.01
C ASP A 35 -7.45 14.43 0.62
N GLU A 36 -8.75 14.67 0.45
CA GLU A 36 -9.34 15.08 -0.83
C GLU A 36 -8.79 16.42 -1.35
N GLN A 37 -8.39 17.33 -0.46
CA GLN A 37 -7.75 18.57 -0.89
C GLN A 37 -6.35 18.28 -1.42
N ARG A 38 -5.57 17.48 -0.68
CA ARG A 38 -4.23 17.10 -1.12
C ARG A 38 -4.27 16.32 -2.43
N LEU A 39 -5.23 15.42 -2.60
CA LEU A 39 -5.45 14.68 -3.84
C LEU A 39 -5.67 15.63 -5.04
N ARG A 40 -6.47 16.70 -4.87
CA ARG A 40 -6.67 17.72 -5.90
C ARG A 40 -5.41 18.53 -6.19
N ASP A 41 -4.63 18.83 -5.16
CA ASP A 41 -3.45 19.70 -5.27
C ASP A 41 -2.28 19.00 -5.96
N VAL A 42 -2.07 17.71 -5.70
CA VAL A 42 -0.86 16.99 -6.16
C VAL A 42 -1.13 15.76 -7.02
N GLY A 43 -2.38 15.36 -7.17
CA GLY A 43 -2.77 14.16 -7.91
C GLY A 43 -2.58 12.85 -7.11
N PRO A 44 -3.08 11.72 -7.66
CA PRO A 44 -3.16 10.45 -6.94
C PRO A 44 -1.78 9.86 -6.60
N ASP A 45 -0.84 9.88 -7.55
CA ASP A 45 0.50 9.31 -7.39
C ASP A 45 1.24 9.93 -6.20
N ARG A 46 1.26 11.27 -6.11
CA ARG A 46 1.92 11.99 -5.02
C ARG A 46 1.17 11.86 -3.70
N CYS A 47 -0.16 11.91 -3.73
CA CYS A 47 -0.98 11.72 -2.53
C CYS A 47 -0.77 10.33 -1.91
N ALA A 48 -0.74 9.28 -2.73
CA ALA A 48 -0.47 7.91 -2.29
C ALA A 48 0.98 7.75 -1.78
N ALA A 49 1.96 8.36 -2.45
CA ALA A 49 3.36 8.34 -2.00
C ALA A 49 3.52 8.98 -0.62
N GLU A 50 2.89 10.14 -0.40
CA GLU A 50 2.89 10.79 0.92
C GLU A 50 2.25 9.91 1.99
N TRP A 51 1.11 9.26 1.68
CA TRP A 51 0.46 8.34 2.60
C TRP A 51 1.39 7.20 3.04
N ILE A 52 2.00 6.50 2.07
CA ILE A 52 2.91 5.38 2.36
C ILE A 52 4.09 5.85 3.22
N VAL A 53 4.77 6.94 2.84
CA VAL A 53 5.95 7.43 3.57
C VAL A 53 5.58 7.95 4.96
N LYS A 54 4.42 8.63 5.11
CA LYS A 54 3.89 9.01 6.43
C LYS A 54 3.68 7.77 7.31
N CYS A 55 3.23 6.66 6.73
CA CYS A 55 3.00 5.39 7.44
C CYS A 55 4.29 4.58 7.68
N GLY A 56 5.45 5.10 7.31
CA GLY A 56 6.75 4.44 7.52
C GLY A 56 7.16 3.47 6.40
N GLY A 57 6.44 3.47 5.28
CA GLY A 57 6.84 2.72 4.09
C GLY A 57 7.81 3.52 3.20
N LYS A 58 8.18 2.90 2.09
CA LYS A 58 9.08 3.43 1.07
C LYS A 58 8.39 3.42 -0.28
N ILE A 59 8.77 4.37 -1.13
CA ILE A 59 8.21 4.47 -2.48
C ILE A 59 9.28 4.85 -3.50
N LYS A 60 8.97 4.58 -4.77
CA LYS A 60 9.74 5.08 -5.91
C LYS A 60 8.80 5.56 -7.02
N PHE A 61 9.19 6.66 -7.66
CA PHE A 61 8.52 7.17 -8.86
C PHE A 61 9.27 6.75 -10.13
N ASP A 62 8.59 6.77 -11.28
CA ASP A 62 9.15 6.46 -12.60
C ASP A 62 10.28 7.40 -13.03
N LYS A 63 10.09 8.71 -12.88
CA LYS A 63 10.99 9.77 -13.36
C LYS A 63 11.91 10.32 -12.27
N MET A 64 11.91 9.71 -11.08
CA MET A 64 12.78 10.11 -9.99
C MET A 64 13.73 8.96 -9.64
N PRO A 65 15.04 9.22 -9.52
CA PRO A 65 16.00 8.15 -9.24
C PRO A 65 15.90 7.66 -7.78
N ASP A 66 15.46 8.53 -6.88
CA ASP A 66 15.46 8.29 -5.44
C ASP A 66 14.36 7.33 -4.99
N ILE A 67 14.69 6.53 -3.97
CA ILE A 67 13.71 5.86 -3.12
C ILE A 67 13.43 6.79 -1.94
N PHE A 68 12.16 7.10 -1.71
CA PHE A 68 11.74 7.97 -0.63
C PHE A 68 11.23 7.15 0.55
N GLU A 69 11.91 7.26 1.68
CA GLU A 69 11.50 6.71 3.00
C GLU A 69 11.39 7.79 4.09
N ASP A 70 11.91 9.00 3.83
CA ASP A 70 11.76 10.16 4.70
C ASP A 70 10.77 11.16 4.09
N TYR A 71 9.76 11.52 4.87
CA TYR A 71 8.68 12.39 4.41
C TYR A 71 9.18 13.77 3.97
N ASN A 72 10.14 14.36 4.68
CA ASN A 72 10.65 15.68 4.33
C ASN A 72 11.48 15.62 3.04
N CYS A 73 12.21 14.51 2.81
CA CYS A 73 12.89 14.28 1.54
C CYS A 73 11.91 14.13 0.37
N LEU A 74 10.80 13.40 0.57
CA LEU A 74 9.72 13.30 -0.44
C LEU A 74 9.13 14.68 -0.79
N ILE A 75 8.80 15.48 0.21
CA ILE A 75 8.21 16.81 -0.01
C ILE A 75 9.21 17.74 -0.72
N ARG A 76 10.50 17.72 -0.32
CA ARG A 76 11.54 18.51 -1.01
C ARG A 76 11.80 18.03 -2.44
N GLY A 77 11.84 16.72 -2.66
CA GLY A 77 12.05 16.15 -3.99
C GLY A 77 10.90 16.49 -4.95
N THR A 78 9.67 16.52 -4.44
CA THR A 78 8.48 16.80 -5.26
C THR A 78 8.05 18.27 -5.26
N SER A 79 8.71 19.16 -4.50
CA SER A 79 8.34 20.58 -4.46
C SER A 79 8.72 21.35 -5.73
N VAL A 80 9.66 20.80 -6.50
CA VAL A 80 10.09 21.38 -7.79
C VAL A 80 9.14 21.04 -8.94
N LEU A 81 8.21 20.10 -8.72
CA LEU A 81 7.27 19.62 -9.74
C LEU A 81 5.99 20.46 -9.74
N ASP A 82 5.61 21.00 -10.89
CA ASP A 82 4.31 21.65 -11.09
C ASP A 82 3.24 20.59 -11.44
N PRO A 83 2.24 20.35 -10.58
CA PRO A 83 1.17 19.38 -10.86
C PRO A 83 0.30 19.73 -12.07
N ARG A 84 0.42 20.94 -12.63
CA ARG A 84 -0.29 21.38 -13.83
C ARG A 84 0.51 21.13 -15.12
N ASP A 85 1.81 20.87 -15.02
CA ASP A 85 2.65 20.54 -16.17
C ASP A 85 2.70 19.01 -16.37
N PRO A 86 2.22 18.48 -17.51
CA PRO A 86 2.31 17.05 -17.82
C PRO A 86 3.73 16.47 -17.79
N ASN A 87 4.77 17.29 -18.03
CA ASN A 87 6.16 16.84 -17.99
C ASN A 87 6.60 16.49 -16.57
N ASP A 88 6.11 17.26 -15.58
CA ASP A 88 6.41 17.11 -14.16
C ASP A 88 5.56 16.03 -13.48
N ASN A 89 4.62 15.41 -14.20
CA ASN A 89 3.86 14.28 -13.68
C ASN A 89 4.77 13.07 -13.46
N VAL A 90 4.93 12.73 -12.19
CA VAL A 90 5.57 11.50 -11.72
C VAL A 90 4.53 10.42 -11.46
N LYS A 91 4.90 9.17 -11.73
CA LYS A 91 4.06 7.98 -11.55
C LYS A 91 4.63 7.07 -10.48
N LEU A 92 3.77 6.67 -9.54
CA LEU A 92 4.14 5.78 -8.46
C LEU A 92 4.26 4.37 -9.01
N VAL A 93 5.46 3.80 -9.01
CA VAL A 93 5.77 2.51 -9.64
C VAL A 93 6.06 1.39 -8.65
N TRP A 94 6.50 1.74 -7.44
CA TRP A 94 6.89 0.77 -6.42
C TRP A 94 6.56 1.27 -5.02
N ILE A 95 6.01 0.37 -4.21
CA ILE A 95 5.69 0.57 -2.79
C ILE A 95 6.28 -0.59 -1.98
N ASP A 96 7.00 -0.26 -0.91
CA ASP A 96 7.39 -1.20 0.14
C ASP A 96 6.87 -0.69 1.49
N ALA A 97 5.84 -1.35 1.99
CA ALA A 97 5.18 -1.06 3.26
C ALA A 97 5.68 -1.96 4.40
N THR A 98 6.94 -2.42 4.35
CA THR A 98 7.52 -3.23 5.42
C THR A 98 7.49 -2.52 6.77
N ASN A 99 6.84 -3.12 7.77
CA ASN A 99 6.58 -2.55 9.11
C ASN A 99 5.77 -1.23 9.11
N ALA A 100 5.07 -0.93 8.02
CA ALA A 100 4.30 0.30 7.90
C ALA A 100 2.94 0.19 8.62
N SER A 101 2.45 1.32 9.15
CA SER A 101 1.14 1.42 9.81
C SER A 101 -0.01 1.67 8.82
N VAL A 102 0.03 0.99 7.66
CA VAL A 102 -1.02 1.08 6.64
C VAL A 102 -2.25 0.30 7.06
N THR A 103 -3.44 0.79 6.73
CA THR A 103 -4.71 0.12 7.01
C THR A 103 -5.40 -0.32 5.72
N GLY A 104 -6.40 -1.19 5.83
CA GLY A 104 -7.21 -1.59 4.67
C GLY A 104 -7.91 -0.40 4.03
N TYR A 105 -8.51 0.50 4.82
CA TYR A 105 -9.12 1.73 4.29
C TYR A 105 -8.11 2.69 3.66
N GLY A 106 -6.85 2.70 4.14
CA GLY A 106 -5.77 3.45 3.50
C GLY A 106 -5.57 3.08 2.03
N CYS A 107 -5.91 1.85 1.63
CA CYS A 107 -5.81 1.40 0.24
C CYS A 107 -6.77 2.11 -0.72
N LEU A 108 -7.67 2.98 -0.24
CA LEU A 108 -8.41 3.91 -1.11
C LEU A 108 -7.47 4.85 -1.90
N HIS A 109 -6.24 5.09 -1.41
CA HIS A 109 -5.21 5.85 -2.13
C HIS A 109 -4.75 5.18 -3.45
N PHE A 110 -5.01 3.88 -3.65
CA PHE A 110 -4.71 3.23 -4.93
C PHE A 110 -5.59 3.71 -6.08
N LYS A 111 -6.70 4.40 -5.79
CA LYS A 111 -7.59 4.97 -6.81
C LYS A 111 -6.83 5.98 -7.67
N GLY A 112 -6.76 5.71 -8.97
CA GLY A 112 -6.14 6.58 -9.95
C GLY A 112 -4.64 6.31 -10.19
N LEU A 113 -4.04 5.34 -9.51
CA LEU A 113 -2.70 4.86 -9.83
C LEU A 113 -2.74 3.98 -11.08
N LYS A 114 -2.09 4.41 -12.15
CA LYS A 114 -2.14 3.72 -13.46
C LYS A 114 -0.86 3.01 -13.86
N ASN A 115 0.19 3.16 -13.05
CA ASN A 115 1.54 2.70 -13.37
C ASN A 115 2.20 1.98 -12.19
N ILE A 116 1.45 1.66 -11.13
CA ILE A 116 1.98 0.90 -10.01
C ILE A 116 2.28 -0.53 -10.47
N GLU A 117 3.54 -0.96 -10.32
CA GLU A 117 4.01 -2.26 -10.81
C GLU A 117 4.18 -3.25 -9.67
N GLU A 118 4.69 -2.81 -8.53
CA GLU A 118 5.03 -3.66 -7.40
C GLU A 118 4.62 -3.04 -6.07
N VAL A 119 3.97 -3.85 -5.23
CA VAL A 119 3.54 -3.48 -3.88
C VAL A 119 3.89 -4.61 -2.92
N ASN A 120 4.66 -4.29 -1.89
CA ASN A 120 5.02 -5.23 -0.85
C ASN A 120 4.41 -4.80 0.48
N PHE A 121 3.55 -5.63 1.07
CA PHE A 121 3.05 -5.48 2.43
C PHE A 121 3.66 -6.55 3.31
N VAL A 122 4.60 -6.14 4.17
CA VAL A 122 5.35 -7.05 5.05
C VAL A 122 5.21 -6.56 6.48
N HIS A 123 4.75 -7.42 7.40
CA HIS A 123 4.49 -7.05 8.81
C HIS A 123 3.50 -5.88 8.98
N CYS A 124 2.52 -5.74 8.07
CA CYS A 124 1.47 -4.72 8.19
C CYS A 124 0.34 -5.21 9.12
N ASN A 125 0.48 -4.98 10.41
CA ASN A 125 -0.46 -5.47 11.45
C ASN A 125 -1.89 -4.92 11.35
N THR A 126 -2.08 -3.85 10.57
CA THR A 126 -3.35 -3.13 10.45
C THR A 126 -3.97 -3.21 9.07
N LEU A 127 -3.29 -3.84 8.10
CA LEU A 127 -3.84 -4.14 6.79
C LEU A 127 -4.84 -5.31 6.88
N HIS A 128 -6.06 -5.10 6.40
CA HIS A 128 -7.15 -6.09 6.47
C HIS A 128 -7.85 -6.25 5.11
N ASP A 129 -8.78 -7.21 5.02
CA ASP A 129 -9.37 -7.71 3.78
C ASP A 129 -9.92 -6.65 2.81
N HIS A 130 -10.60 -5.60 3.31
CA HIS A 130 -11.06 -4.48 2.46
C HIS A 130 -9.93 -3.80 1.68
N GLY A 131 -8.69 -3.82 2.18
CA GLY A 131 -7.54 -3.31 1.44
C GLY A 131 -7.36 -4.04 0.10
N LEU A 132 -7.48 -5.36 0.09
CA LEU A 132 -7.39 -6.19 -1.12
C LEU A 132 -8.59 -5.99 -2.04
N GLU A 133 -9.78 -5.76 -1.46
CA GLU A 133 -10.98 -5.39 -2.23
C GLU A 133 -10.77 -4.09 -3.02
N TYR A 134 -10.28 -3.03 -2.35
CA TYR A 134 -10.00 -1.73 -2.97
C TYR A 134 -8.89 -1.83 -4.00
N MET A 135 -7.79 -2.51 -3.67
CA MET A 135 -6.69 -2.69 -4.62
C MET A 135 -7.13 -3.46 -5.87
N GLY A 136 -7.90 -4.53 -5.71
CA GLY A 136 -8.45 -5.28 -6.84
C GLY A 136 -9.37 -4.43 -7.72
N LEU A 137 -10.12 -3.49 -7.13
CA LEU A 137 -10.96 -2.55 -7.87
C LEU A 137 -10.16 -1.49 -8.64
N TYR A 138 -9.07 -0.98 -8.06
CA TYR A 138 -8.39 0.21 -8.58
C TYR A 138 -7.13 -0.06 -9.39
N VAL A 139 -6.40 -1.13 -9.07
CA VAL A 139 -5.09 -1.43 -9.65
C VAL A 139 -4.91 -2.89 -10.06
N GLY A 140 -5.97 -3.70 -9.98
CA GLY A 140 -5.90 -5.12 -10.38
C GLY A 140 -5.55 -5.34 -11.86
N ASP A 141 -5.83 -4.36 -12.72
CA ASP A 141 -5.54 -4.36 -14.15
C ASP A 141 -4.14 -3.84 -14.51
N VAL A 142 -3.38 -3.31 -13.55
CA VAL A 142 -2.03 -2.75 -13.78
C VAL A 142 -0.94 -3.40 -12.91
N LEU A 143 -1.25 -3.77 -11.67
CA LEU A 143 -0.27 -4.28 -10.71
C LEU A 143 0.32 -5.62 -11.18
N LYS A 144 1.65 -5.72 -11.18
CA LYS A 144 2.39 -6.89 -11.68
C LYS A 144 2.89 -7.78 -10.56
N LYS A 145 3.25 -7.22 -9.41
CA LYS A 145 3.78 -7.96 -8.28
C LYS A 145 3.12 -7.52 -6.98
N LEU A 146 2.69 -8.51 -6.20
CA LEU A 146 2.12 -8.29 -4.88
C LEU A 146 2.75 -9.26 -3.90
N GLU A 147 3.25 -8.73 -2.79
CA GLU A 147 3.67 -9.52 -1.64
C GLU A 147 2.78 -9.20 -0.43
N LEU A 148 2.24 -10.24 0.20
CA LEU A 148 1.55 -10.22 1.47
C LEU A 148 2.27 -11.16 2.43
N SER A 149 3.03 -10.58 3.36
CA SER A 149 3.91 -11.32 4.26
C SER A 149 3.64 -10.94 5.72
N ASP A 150 3.24 -11.91 6.54
CA ASP A 150 2.98 -11.73 7.97
C ASP A 150 2.01 -10.57 8.27
N CYS A 151 0.91 -10.52 7.51
CA CYS A 151 -0.18 -9.55 7.67
C CYS A 151 -1.35 -10.22 8.43
N PRO A 152 -1.41 -10.12 9.77
CA PRO A 152 -2.30 -10.95 10.59
C PRO A 152 -3.80 -10.63 10.42
N LYS A 153 -4.19 -9.50 9.83
CA LYS A 153 -5.61 -9.18 9.60
C LYS A 153 -6.10 -9.51 8.19
N ILE A 154 -5.26 -10.14 7.37
CA ILE A 154 -5.65 -10.73 6.09
C ILE A 154 -6.15 -12.15 6.33
N THR A 155 -7.31 -12.47 5.79
CA THR A 155 -7.97 -13.78 5.87
C THR A 155 -8.28 -14.31 4.46
N GLU A 156 -8.80 -15.54 4.37
CA GLU A 156 -9.29 -16.08 3.10
C GLU A 156 -10.32 -15.17 2.42
N TYR A 157 -11.12 -14.40 3.18
CA TYR A 157 -12.13 -13.49 2.63
C TYR A 157 -11.52 -12.27 1.93
N GLY A 158 -10.33 -11.83 2.33
CA GLY A 158 -9.59 -10.81 1.60
C GLY A 158 -8.95 -11.39 0.34
N LEU A 159 -8.37 -12.59 0.46
CA LEU A 159 -7.65 -13.22 -0.65
C LEU A 159 -8.54 -13.55 -1.85
N VAL A 160 -9.85 -13.78 -1.68
CA VAL A 160 -10.77 -13.99 -2.83
C VAL A 160 -10.77 -12.80 -3.80
N HIS A 161 -10.48 -11.59 -3.32
CA HIS A 161 -10.41 -10.40 -4.17
C HIS A 161 -9.19 -10.38 -5.10
N LEU A 162 -8.17 -11.22 -4.83
CA LEU A 162 -6.99 -11.35 -5.70
C LEU A 162 -7.35 -11.84 -7.12
N SER A 163 -8.50 -12.49 -7.29
CA SER A 163 -9.05 -12.83 -8.62
C SER A 163 -9.26 -11.62 -9.54
N LYS A 164 -9.37 -10.40 -9.00
CA LYS A 164 -9.48 -9.15 -9.78
C LYS A 164 -8.13 -8.64 -10.29
N PHE A 165 -7.01 -9.21 -9.85
CA PHE A 165 -5.66 -8.76 -10.16
C PHE A 165 -5.18 -9.39 -11.48
N VAL A 166 -5.94 -9.19 -12.54
CA VAL A 166 -5.76 -9.83 -13.86
C VAL A 166 -4.41 -9.52 -14.51
N ALA A 167 -3.72 -8.46 -14.07
CA ALA A 167 -2.39 -8.09 -14.55
C ALA A 167 -1.22 -8.75 -13.79
N LEU A 168 -1.51 -9.43 -12.68
CA LEU A 168 -0.49 -9.94 -11.76
C LEU A 168 0.35 -11.04 -12.41
N LYS A 169 1.66 -10.96 -12.21
CA LYS A 169 2.66 -11.92 -12.71
C LYS A 169 3.35 -12.65 -11.57
N GLU A 170 3.42 -12.05 -10.40
CA GLU A 170 3.97 -12.68 -9.21
C GLU A 170 3.11 -12.32 -7.99
N LEU A 171 2.69 -13.34 -7.26
CA LEU A 171 1.98 -13.22 -5.99
C LEU A 171 2.75 -14.00 -4.93
N LYS A 172 3.09 -13.35 -3.82
CA LYS A 172 3.67 -14.00 -2.65
C LYS A 172 2.71 -13.89 -1.47
N LEU A 173 2.38 -15.04 -0.89
CA LEU A 173 1.56 -15.19 0.30
C LEU A 173 2.39 -15.90 1.38
N ILE A 174 2.99 -15.15 2.29
CA ILE A 174 3.96 -15.71 3.25
C ILE A 174 3.44 -15.52 4.67
N LYS A 175 3.38 -16.60 5.45
CA LYS A 175 3.05 -16.59 6.89
C LYS A 175 1.74 -15.87 7.20
N LEU A 176 0.69 -16.15 6.42
CA LEU A 176 -0.65 -15.61 6.66
C LEU A 176 -1.42 -16.48 7.65
N ASN A 177 -1.09 -16.37 8.94
CA ASN A 177 -1.55 -17.29 10.00
C ASN A 177 -3.07 -17.34 10.22
N ASN A 178 -3.82 -16.36 9.72
CA ASN A 178 -5.28 -16.29 9.85
C ASN A 178 -6.03 -16.69 8.57
N VAL A 179 -5.34 -17.40 7.66
CA VAL A 179 -5.95 -18.01 6.48
C VAL A 179 -6.07 -19.52 6.73
N TYR A 180 -7.26 -19.97 7.11
CA TYR A 180 -7.45 -21.37 7.55
C TYR A 180 -7.63 -22.35 6.38
N HIS A 181 -8.04 -21.86 5.22
CA HIS A 181 -8.40 -22.67 4.05
C HIS A 181 -7.59 -22.28 2.81
N ILE A 182 -6.27 -22.11 2.96
CA ILE A 182 -5.40 -21.62 1.89
C ILE A 182 -5.48 -22.46 0.62
N GLU A 183 -5.56 -23.79 0.72
CA GLU A 183 -5.66 -24.68 -0.45
C GLU A 183 -6.88 -24.37 -1.33
N LYS A 184 -8.03 -24.08 -0.73
CA LYS A 184 -9.24 -23.70 -1.48
C LYS A 184 -9.04 -22.36 -2.19
N VAL A 185 -8.39 -21.41 -1.51
CA VAL A 185 -8.08 -20.10 -2.08
C VAL A 185 -7.12 -20.26 -3.26
N LEU A 186 -6.02 -21.00 -3.10
CA LEU A 186 -5.03 -21.25 -4.14
C LEU A 186 -5.65 -21.87 -5.38
N ASN A 187 -6.49 -22.90 -5.22
CA ASN A 187 -7.20 -23.54 -6.34
C ASN A 187 -8.06 -22.54 -7.16
N GLU A 188 -8.69 -21.56 -6.53
CA GLU A 188 -9.47 -20.54 -7.23
C GLU A 188 -8.58 -19.44 -7.83
N LEU A 189 -7.47 -19.10 -7.18
CA LEU A 189 -6.49 -18.14 -7.70
C LEU A 189 -5.76 -18.69 -8.93
N GLU A 190 -5.38 -19.97 -8.94
CA GLU A 190 -4.74 -20.59 -10.10
C GLU A 190 -5.66 -20.62 -11.33
N LYS A 191 -6.97 -20.81 -11.13
CA LYS A 191 -7.96 -20.72 -12.21
C LYS A 191 -8.15 -19.30 -12.73
N SER A 192 -8.19 -18.31 -11.83
CA SER A 192 -8.45 -16.91 -12.19
C SER A 192 -7.22 -16.16 -12.67
N LEU A 193 -6.02 -16.60 -12.27
CA LEU A 193 -4.73 -15.98 -12.59
C LEU A 193 -3.76 -17.01 -13.19
N PRO A 194 -4.08 -17.63 -14.34
CA PRO A 194 -3.31 -18.75 -14.89
C PRO A 194 -1.87 -18.41 -15.27
N ASP A 195 -1.59 -17.13 -15.56
CA ASP A 195 -0.26 -16.63 -15.92
C ASP A 195 0.52 -16.02 -14.72
N CYS A 196 -0.05 -16.09 -13.52
CA CYS A 196 0.56 -15.54 -12.31
C CYS A 196 1.34 -16.63 -11.57
N LYS A 197 2.61 -16.36 -11.27
CA LYS A 197 3.41 -17.22 -10.40
C LYS A 197 2.99 -16.97 -8.94
N ILE A 198 2.28 -17.94 -8.37
CA ILE A 198 1.88 -17.90 -6.96
C ILE A 198 2.92 -18.64 -6.12
N ILE A 199 3.46 -17.97 -5.11
CA ILE A 199 4.38 -18.51 -4.12
C ILE A 199 3.68 -18.41 -2.77
N HIS A 200 3.51 -19.53 -2.07
CA HIS A 200 2.93 -19.56 -0.73
C HIS A 200 3.87 -20.28 0.25
N GLN A 201 3.99 -19.75 1.47
CA GLN A 201 4.83 -20.30 2.55
C GLN A 201 4.21 -20.09 3.93
#